data_AF-R4UXD6-F1
#
_entry.id   AF-R4UXD6-F1
#
_cell.length_a   1.000
_cell.length_b   1.000
_cell.length_c   1.000
_cell.angle_alpha   90.00
_cell.angle_beta   90.00
_cell.angle_gamma   90.00
#
_symmetry.space_group_name_H-M   'P 1'
#
loop_
_entity.id
_entity.type
_entity.pdbx_description
1 polymer ?
#
loop_
_entity_poly.entity_id
_entity_poly.type
_entity_poly.pdbx_seq_one_letter_code
_entity_poly.pdbx_strand_id
1 'polypeptide(L)'
;MFTSCCPAWVNYVEKSNPQLIPNLSSCKSPMSMLGALIKTDFAKIKKIDPRSIVSVSIMPCTAKKDEARRSELSDESGQNTDIVISTRELARLIKSKKIDYKKIPDQKYDKLYAEYTGGGVIFGSSGGVMEAALRSAYQILTGNPLSQLDILPIRAGKDGIKFSEVHINGSTVKVAVCQGVANAKKLVEKIQKKDPSVADLKFVEVMACPGGCVNGGGSSKAKNAKAVQDRAGALYKLDSNLKQRVSLDNSELKEFYRRSLKGFGSHEAHEILHTHFKSKK
;
A
#
# COMPACT_ATOMS: atom_id res chain seq x y z
N MET A 1 -0.78 -11.18 11.80
CA MET A 1 -0.73 -9.75 11.42
C MET A 1 -1.54 -9.54 10.15
N PHE A 2 -2.26 -8.42 10.05
CA PHE A 2 -3.00 -7.96 8.88
C PHE A 2 -2.33 -6.73 8.27
N THR A 3 -2.40 -6.55 6.95
CA THR A 3 -2.03 -5.29 6.31
C THR A 3 -3.02 -4.16 6.67
N SER A 4 -2.56 -2.91 6.61
CA SER A 4 -3.33 -1.71 6.99
C SER A 4 -3.47 -0.67 5.87
N CYS A 5 -2.88 -0.90 4.69
CA CYS A 5 -2.81 0.10 3.62
C CYS A 5 -4.15 0.38 2.90
N CYS A 6 -5.14 -0.50 3.06
CA CYS A 6 -6.48 -0.36 2.50
C CYS A 6 -7.43 0.30 3.51
N PRO A 7 -7.85 1.56 3.32
CA PRO A 7 -8.65 2.28 4.32
C PRO A 7 -10.03 1.68 4.56
N ALA A 8 -10.62 1.08 3.53
CA ALA A 8 -11.90 0.39 3.66
C ALA A 8 -11.80 -0.86 4.55
N TRP A 9 -10.67 -1.56 4.53
CA TRP A 9 -10.41 -2.67 5.46
C TRP A 9 -10.22 -2.15 6.90
N VAL A 10 -9.41 -1.12 7.09
CA VAL A 10 -9.22 -0.48 8.41
C VAL A 10 -10.56 0.00 8.99
N ASN A 11 -11.37 0.69 8.18
CA ASN A 11 -12.69 1.16 8.61
C ASN A 11 -13.65 0.00 8.96
N TYR A 12 -13.58 -1.13 8.26
CA TYR A 12 -14.34 -2.32 8.61
C TYR A 12 -13.90 -2.92 9.95
N VAL A 13 -12.59 -2.96 10.21
CA VAL A 13 -12.04 -3.41 11.50
C VAL A 13 -12.47 -2.49 12.63
N GLU A 14 -12.25 -1.18 12.51
CA GLU A 14 -12.56 -0.22 13.58
C GLU A 14 -14.04 -0.19 13.99
N LYS A 15 -14.95 -0.33 13.01
CA LYS A 15 -16.41 -0.25 13.23
C LYS A 15 -17.02 -1.60 13.61
N SER A 16 -16.58 -2.68 12.96
CA SER A 16 -17.27 -3.98 13.05
C SER A 16 -16.50 -5.02 13.85
N ASN A 17 -15.17 -4.95 13.87
CA ASN A 17 -14.30 -5.96 14.49
C ASN A 17 -13.11 -5.34 15.25
N PRO A 18 -13.35 -4.43 16.21
CA PRO A 18 -12.27 -3.69 16.89
C PRO A 18 -11.29 -4.59 17.65
N GLN A 19 -11.68 -5.81 18.01
CA GLN A 19 -10.78 -6.81 18.60
C GLN A 19 -9.62 -7.22 17.68
N LEU A 20 -9.71 -6.95 16.36
CA LEU A 20 -8.63 -7.20 15.40
C LEU A 20 -7.64 -6.03 15.28
N ILE A 21 -7.91 -4.88 15.93
CA ILE A 21 -7.02 -3.70 15.89
C ILE A 21 -5.58 -4.04 16.28
N PRO A 22 -5.31 -4.80 17.37
CA PRO A 22 -3.94 -5.17 17.75
C PRO A 22 -3.21 -6.02 16.70
N ASN A 23 -3.92 -6.60 15.74
CA ASN A 23 -3.35 -7.40 14.68
C ASN A 23 -3.15 -6.62 13.37
N LEU A 24 -3.65 -5.39 13.25
CA LEU A 24 -3.31 -4.52 12.11
C LEU A 24 -1.86 -4.06 12.20
N SER A 25 -1.16 -4.07 11.07
CA SER A 25 0.15 -3.42 10.98
C SER A 25 0.01 -1.94 11.35
N SER A 26 0.86 -1.44 12.24
CA SER A 26 0.89 -0.04 12.64
C SER A 26 1.45 0.87 11.55
N CYS A 27 2.01 0.34 10.46
CA CYS A 27 2.49 1.15 9.35
C CYS A 27 1.35 2.00 8.76
N LYS A 28 1.63 3.29 8.50
CA LYS A 28 0.81 4.15 7.63
C LYS A 28 0.72 3.55 6.22
N SER A 29 -0.27 3.96 5.43
CA SER A 29 -0.29 3.58 4.01
C SER A 29 0.76 4.35 3.21
N PRO A 30 1.14 3.90 1.99
CA PRO A 30 2.12 4.63 1.16
C PRO A 30 1.76 6.10 0.89
N MET A 31 0.46 6.40 0.75
CA MET A 31 -0.02 7.80 0.61
C MET A 31 0.32 8.62 1.85
N SER A 32 -0.02 8.08 3.02
CA SER A 32 0.14 8.77 4.30
C SER A 32 1.60 8.84 4.74
N MET A 33 2.41 7.81 4.41
CA MET A 33 3.86 7.86 4.58
C MET A 33 4.43 9.00 3.74
N LEU A 34 4.20 9.02 2.43
CA LEU A 34 4.75 10.07 1.57
C LEU A 34 4.26 11.48 1.97
N GLY A 35 2.99 11.62 2.35
CA GLY A 35 2.45 12.87 2.88
C GLY A 35 3.23 13.37 4.11
N ALA A 36 3.51 12.48 5.06
CA ALA A 36 4.32 12.80 6.23
C ALA A 36 5.76 13.19 5.84
N LEU A 37 6.39 12.45 4.91
CA LEU A 37 7.74 12.76 4.42
C LEU A 37 7.82 14.15 3.77
N ILE A 38 6.80 14.53 2.99
CA ILE A 38 6.74 15.82 2.31
C ILE A 38 6.67 16.98 3.31
N LYS A 39 5.90 16.80 4.39
CA LYS A 39 5.72 17.84 5.43
C LYS A 39 6.86 17.88 6.45
N THR A 40 7.70 16.85 6.50
CA THR A 40 8.82 16.74 7.44
C THR A 40 10.18 16.82 6.73
N ASP A 41 10.66 15.72 6.15
CA ASP A 41 11.97 15.61 5.50
C ASP A 41 12.12 16.59 4.33
N PHE A 42 11.15 16.61 3.41
CA PHE A 42 11.23 17.48 2.23
C PHE A 42 11.19 18.96 2.60
N ALA A 43 10.26 19.35 3.49
CA ALA A 43 10.13 20.72 3.97
C ALA A 43 11.44 21.21 4.60
N LYS A 44 12.10 20.36 5.41
CA LYS A 44 13.41 20.63 6.00
C LYS A 44 14.50 20.80 4.94
N ILE A 45 14.58 19.89 3.95
CA ILE A 45 15.58 19.96 2.87
C ILE A 45 15.41 21.23 2.04
N LYS A 46 14.17 21.59 1.71
CA LYS A 46 13.85 22.76 0.88
C LYS A 46 13.79 24.07 1.66
N LYS A 47 13.86 24.03 3.00
CA LYS A 47 13.70 25.18 3.89
C LYS A 47 12.37 25.91 3.66
N ILE A 48 11.30 25.14 3.52
CA ILE A 48 9.93 25.64 3.31
C ILE A 48 9.13 25.38 4.58
N ASP A 49 8.30 26.34 5.01
CA ASP A 49 7.34 26.11 6.11
C ASP A 49 6.35 25.00 5.71
N PRO A 50 6.28 23.87 6.44
CA PRO A 50 5.35 22.78 6.14
C PRO A 50 3.89 23.21 5.97
N ARG A 51 3.45 24.26 6.69
CA ARG A 51 2.10 24.84 6.62
C ARG A 51 1.81 25.50 5.27
N SER A 52 2.85 25.85 4.52
CA SER A 52 2.74 26.45 3.18
C SER A 52 2.69 25.42 2.04
N ILE A 53 3.00 24.15 2.33
CA ILE A 53 2.97 23.05 1.36
C ILE A 53 1.53 22.57 1.19
N VAL A 54 1.08 22.33 -0.04
CA VAL A 54 -0.19 21.63 -0.32
C VAL A 54 0.12 20.27 -0.95
N SER A 55 -0.10 19.20 -0.20
CA SER A 55 0.11 17.82 -0.60
C SER A 55 -1.14 17.26 -1.28
N VAL A 56 -1.04 17.04 -2.60
CA VAL A 56 -2.14 16.50 -3.41
C VAL A 56 -1.81 15.09 -3.87
N SER A 57 -2.69 14.14 -3.58
CA SER A 57 -2.52 12.73 -3.94
C SER A 57 -3.53 12.27 -4.97
N ILE A 58 -3.07 11.56 -5.99
CA ILE A 58 -3.92 10.96 -7.03
C ILE A 58 -4.11 9.47 -6.71
N MET A 59 -5.34 9.06 -6.42
CA MET A 59 -5.62 7.72 -5.92
C MET A 59 -6.71 7.01 -6.73
N PRO A 60 -6.59 5.70 -6.98
CA PRO A 60 -7.66 4.92 -7.62
C PRO A 60 -8.83 4.62 -6.67
N CYS A 61 -8.86 5.20 -5.46
CA CYS A 61 -9.77 4.83 -4.38
C CYS A 61 -10.44 6.05 -3.76
N THR A 62 -11.75 5.97 -3.54
CA THR A 62 -12.50 7.02 -2.81
C THR A 62 -12.24 6.97 -1.32
N ALA A 63 -11.98 5.80 -0.73
CA ALA A 63 -11.68 5.65 0.70
C ALA A 63 -10.37 6.34 1.11
N LYS A 64 -9.47 6.64 0.16
CA LYS A 64 -8.26 7.45 0.43
C LYS A 64 -8.61 8.90 0.82
N LYS A 65 -9.74 9.43 0.35
CA LYS A 65 -10.24 10.76 0.79
C LYS A 65 -10.68 10.77 2.26
N ASP A 66 -11.09 9.62 2.80
CA ASP A 66 -11.44 9.44 4.21
C ASP A 66 -10.17 9.24 5.06
N GLU A 67 -9.23 8.41 4.58
CA GLU A 67 -7.93 8.24 5.23
C GLU A 67 -7.20 9.57 5.41
N ALA A 68 -7.12 10.40 4.37
CA ALA A 68 -6.43 11.69 4.43
C ALA A 68 -7.04 12.70 5.41
N ARG A 69 -8.23 12.45 5.96
CA ARG A 69 -8.90 13.32 6.95
C ARG A 69 -8.79 12.81 8.38
N ARG A 70 -8.12 11.68 8.60
CA ARG A 70 -7.93 11.10 9.92
C ARG A 70 -7.07 12.01 10.79
N SER A 71 -7.52 12.28 12.00
CA SER A 71 -6.79 13.13 12.97
C SER A 71 -5.41 12.57 13.32
N GLU A 72 -5.26 11.25 13.33
CA GLU A 72 -3.99 10.57 13.59
C GLU A 72 -3.01 10.61 12.40
N LEU A 73 -3.42 11.21 11.27
CA LEU A 73 -2.62 11.45 10.07
C LEU A 73 -2.41 12.94 9.80
N SER A 74 -2.37 13.72 10.88
CA SER A 74 -1.98 15.13 10.91
C SER A 74 -0.89 15.38 11.94
N ASP A 75 -0.17 16.49 11.77
CA ASP A 75 0.80 17.01 12.73
C ASP A 75 0.53 18.52 12.95
N GLU A 76 1.46 19.22 13.61
CA GLU A 76 1.37 20.66 13.88
C GLU A 76 1.22 21.53 12.61
N SER A 77 1.63 21.00 11.45
CA SER A 77 1.47 21.68 10.16
C SER A 77 0.11 21.47 9.48
N GLY A 78 -0.74 20.62 10.06
CA GLY A 78 -2.04 20.23 9.52
C GLY A 78 -2.06 18.80 8.99
N GLN A 79 -2.91 18.53 8.00
CA GLN A 79 -3.05 17.20 7.41
C GLN A 79 -1.78 16.82 6.65
N ASN A 80 -1.31 15.58 6.81
CA ASN A 80 -0.15 15.08 6.04
C ASN A 80 -0.47 14.98 4.53
N THR A 81 -1.74 14.81 4.17
CA THR A 81 -2.22 14.86 2.79
C THR A 81 -3.44 15.77 2.73
N ASP A 82 -3.30 16.93 2.10
CA ASP A 82 -4.34 17.97 2.08
C ASP A 82 -5.50 17.59 1.15
N ILE A 83 -5.19 17.08 -0.03
CA ILE A 83 -6.18 16.81 -1.08
C ILE A 83 -5.97 15.43 -1.67
N VAL A 84 -7.04 14.66 -1.79
CA VAL A 84 -7.04 13.42 -2.56
C VAL A 84 -8.00 13.54 -3.73
N ILE A 85 -7.49 13.38 -4.95
CA ILE A 85 -8.28 13.31 -6.18
C ILE A 85 -8.22 11.92 -6.79
N SER A 86 -9.34 11.47 -7.34
CA SER A 86 -9.42 10.18 -8.00
C SER A 86 -8.91 10.22 -9.43
N THR A 87 -8.56 9.06 -9.99
CA THR A 87 -8.22 8.92 -11.42
C THR A 87 -9.30 9.52 -12.33
N ARG A 88 -10.59 9.36 -11.98
CA ARG A 88 -11.69 9.96 -12.76
C ARG A 88 -11.76 11.48 -12.63
N GLU A 89 -11.52 12.02 -11.44
CA GLU A 89 -11.49 13.48 -11.22
C GLU A 89 -10.33 14.11 -12.02
N LEU A 90 -9.14 13.51 -11.97
CA LEU A 90 -8.00 13.95 -12.78
C LEU A 90 -8.31 13.88 -14.29
N ALA A 91 -8.88 12.76 -14.75
CA ALA A 91 -9.24 12.62 -16.17
C ALA A 91 -10.27 13.67 -16.63
N ARG A 92 -11.22 14.06 -15.76
CA ARG A 92 -12.16 15.15 -16.05
C ARG A 92 -11.45 16.51 -16.06
N LEU A 93 -10.53 16.76 -15.13
CA LEU A 93 -9.76 17.99 -15.08
C LEU A 93 -8.95 18.20 -16.36
N ILE A 94 -8.19 17.18 -16.78
CA ILE A 94 -7.41 17.19 -18.04
C ILE A 94 -8.32 17.53 -19.24
N LYS A 95 -9.49 16.86 -19.35
CA LYS A 95 -10.46 17.13 -20.42
C LYS A 95 -11.04 18.53 -20.36
N SER A 96 -11.39 19.03 -19.17
CA SER A 96 -11.95 20.38 -18.98
C SER A 96 -10.96 21.48 -19.37
N LYS A 97 -9.66 21.22 -19.20
CA LYS A 97 -8.57 22.12 -19.61
C LYS A 97 -8.18 21.96 -21.07
N LYS A 98 -8.89 21.13 -21.85
CA LYS A 98 -8.62 20.82 -23.27
C LYS A 98 -7.17 20.37 -23.51
N ILE A 99 -6.58 19.68 -22.53
CA ILE A 99 -5.22 19.14 -22.64
C ILE A 99 -5.27 17.85 -23.46
N ASP A 100 -4.53 17.81 -24.57
CA ASP A 100 -4.34 16.61 -25.37
C ASP A 100 -3.30 15.69 -24.70
N TYR A 101 -3.76 14.88 -23.74
CA TYR A 101 -2.93 13.99 -22.93
C TYR A 101 -2.00 13.09 -23.76
N LYS A 102 -2.43 12.67 -24.95
CA LYS A 102 -1.65 11.77 -25.82
C LYS A 102 -0.45 12.46 -26.48
N LYS A 103 -0.41 13.79 -26.48
CA LYS A 103 0.67 14.60 -27.07
C LYS A 103 1.61 15.18 -26.03
N ILE A 104 1.38 14.94 -24.74
CA ILE A 104 2.28 15.39 -23.69
C ILE A 104 3.58 14.58 -23.80
N PRO A 105 4.75 15.22 -23.91
CA PRO A 105 6.02 14.51 -23.91
C PRO A 105 6.30 13.91 -22.53
N ASP A 106 6.96 12.76 -22.52
CA ASP A 106 7.42 12.13 -21.29
C ASP A 106 8.37 13.07 -20.52
N GLN A 107 8.17 13.17 -19.22
CA GLN A 107 9.01 13.95 -18.31
C GLN A 107 9.43 13.09 -17.13
N LYS A 108 10.58 13.42 -16.55
CA LYS A 108 11.07 12.76 -15.34
C LYS A 108 10.32 13.30 -14.12
N TYR A 109 10.10 12.43 -13.14
CA TYR A 109 9.60 12.83 -11.82
C TYR A 109 10.64 13.67 -11.07
N ASP A 110 10.16 14.45 -10.10
CA ASP A 110 11.01 15.23 -9.20
C ASP A 110 11.87 14.34 -8.31
N LYS A 111 13.16 14.67 -8.19
CA LYS A 111 14.11 13.93 -7.35
C LYS A 111 13.73 14.02 -5.86
N LEU A 112 14.26 13.08 -5.05
CA LEU A 112 14.12 12.86 -3.60
C LEU A 112 13.19 11.70 -3.24
N TYR A 113 12.09 11.52 -3.97
CA TYR A 113 11.14 10.41 -3.76
C TYR A 113 10.52 9.90 -5.08
N ALA A 114 11.25 10.02 -6.19
CA ALA A 114 10.83 9.58 -7.51
C ALA A 114 11.14 8.10 -7.78
N GLU A 115 12.21 7.58 -7.19
CA GLU A 115 12.63 6.20 -7.42
C GLU A 115 11.58 5.23 -6.84
N TYR A 116 11.24 4.22 -7.62
CA TYR A 116 10.36 3.14 -7.20
C TYR A 116 10.93 1.80 -7.66
N THR A 117 10.58 0.74 -6.95
CA THR A 117 11.01 -0.63 -7.26
C THR A 117 9.82 -1.48 -7.66
N GLY A 118 10.08 -2.63 -8.25
CA GLY A 118 9.05 -3.59 -8.63
C GLY A 118 8.10 -3.97 -7.48
N GLY A 119 8.62 -4.12 -6.25
CA GLY A 119 7.80 -4.31 -5.05
C GLY A 119 6.81 -3.16 -4.80
N GLY A 120 7.21 -1.91 -5.03
CA GLY A 120 6.31 -0.76 -4.94
C GLY A 120 5.24 -0.73 -6.05
N VAL A 121 5.58 -1.17 -7.27
CA VAL A 121 4.65 -1.15 -8.41
C VAL A 121 3.50 -2.13 -8.23
N ILE A 122 3.77 -3.33 -7.72
CA ILE A 122 2.76 -4.40 -7.63
C ILE A 122 1.72 -4.18 -6.53
N PHE A 123 1.91 -3.22 -5.61
CA PHE A 123 0.94 -2.83 -4.57
C PHE A 123 -0.48 -2.60 -5.11
N GLY A 124 -0.60 -2.15 -6.36
CA GLY A 124 -1.89 -1.88 -6.99
C GLY A 124 -2.74 -3.14 -7.23
N SER A 125 -2.14 -4.33 -7.18
CA SER A 125 -2.81 -5.62 -7.38
C SER A 125 -3.01 -6.37 -6.06
N SER A 126 -4.09 -7.15 -5.95
CA SER A 126 -4.28 -8.05 -4.81
C SER A 126 -3.15 -9.09 -4.73
N GLY A 127 -2.50 -9.17 -3.58
CA GLY A 127 -1.32 -10.00 -3.31
C GLY A 127 0.01 -9.27 -3.52
N GLY A 128 0.00 -8.08 -4.11
CA GLY A 128 1.24 -7.33 -4.36
C GLY A 128 1.87 -6.75 -3.10
N VAL A 129 1.07 -6.38 -2.10
CA VAL A 129 1.60 -5.88 -0.80
C VAL A 129 2.26 -7.03 -0.05
N MET A 130 1.60 -8.18 -0.01
CA MET A 130 2.11 -9.44 0.52
C MET A 130 3.43 -9.81 -0.17
N GLU A 131 3.46 -9.82 -1.50
CA GLU A 131 4.66 -10.20 -2.28
C GLU A 131 5.83 -9.24 -2.02
N ALA A 132 5.58 -7.93 -2.04
CA ALA A 132 6.62 -6.92 -1.77
C ALA A 132 7.18 -7.02 -0.34
N ALA A 133 6.29 -7.24 0.64
CA ALA A 133 6.69 -7.42 2.04
C ALA A 133 7.52 -8.70 2.23
N LEU A 134 7.13 -9.82 1.61
CA LEU A 134 7.86 -11.08 1.71
C LEU A 134 9.23 -11.02 1.03
N ARG A 135 9.33 -10.38 -0.15
CA ARG A 135 10.62 -10.12 -0.81
C ARG A 135 11.59 -9.38 0.12
N SER A 136 11.11 -8.33 0.78
CA SER A 136 11.90 -7.51 1.69
C SER A 136 12.22 -8.24 3.00
N ALA A 137 11.25 -8.96 3.58
CA ALA A 137 11.43 -9.73 4.81
C ALA A 137 12.47 -10.85 4.63
N TYR A 138 12.45 -11.53 3.49
CA TYR A 138 13.46 -12.55 3.18
C TYR A 138 14.87 -11.96 3.17
N GLN A 139 15.07 -10.84 2.49
CA GLN A 139 16.37 -10.17 2.41
C GLN A 139 16.86 -9.68 3.79
N ILE A 140 15.95 -9.15 4.62
CA ILE A 140 16.28 -8.73 6.00
C ILE A 140 16.68 -9.93 6.86
N LEU A 141 15.93 -11.04 6.79
CA LEU A 141 16.13 -12.19 7.67
C LEU A 141 17.32 -13.06 7.27
N THR A 142 17.62 -13.15 5.98
CA THR A 142 18.67 -14.04 5.45
C THR A 142 19.95 -13.30 5.08
N GLY A 143 19.91 -11.97 4.96
CA GLY A 143 20.99 -11.16 4.39
C GLY A 143 21.23 -11.38 2.89
N ASN A 144 20.44 -12.24 2.24
CA ASN A 144 20.64 -12.68 0.86
C ASN A 144 19.47 -12.27 -0.04
N PRO A 145 19.70 -12.03 -1.34
CA PRO A 145 18.62 -11.80 -2.28
C PRO A 145 17.79 -13.09 -2.46
N LEU A 146 16.48 -12.92 -2.61
CA LEU A 146 15.59 -14.05 -2.92
C LEU A 146 15.86 -14.54 -4.36
N SER A 147 16.11 -15.83 -4.54
CA SER A 147 16.43 -16.43 -5.85
C SER A 147 15.28 -16.33 -6.86
N GLN A 148 14.04 -16.41 -6.39
CA GLN A 148 12.83 -16.24 -7.19
C GLN A 148 11.94 -15.16 -6.59
N LEU A 149 11.90 -14.00 -7.24
CA LEU A 149 11.11 -12.85 -6.79
C LEU A 149 9.61 -13.00 -7.08
N ASP A 150 9.24 -13.81 -8.07
CA ASP A 150 7.85 -14.07 -8.42
C ASP A 150 7.25 -15.14 -7.51
N ILE A 151 6.44 -14.71 -6.53
CA ILE A 151 5.75 -15.61 -5.60
C ILE A 151 4.33 -15.87 -6.12
N LEU A 152 4.22 -16.63 -7.21
CA LEU A 152 2.95 -16.91 -7.88
C LEU A 152 1.83 -17.46 -6.94
N PRO A 153 2.14 -18.30 -5.93
CA PRO A 153 1.12 -18.80 -5.02
C PRO A 153 0.36 -17.74 -4.22
N ILE A 154 0.88 -16.52 -4.04
CA ILE A 154 0.19 -15.44 -3.31
C ILE A 154 -0.50 -14.42 -4.22
N ARG A 155 -0.24 -14.44 -5.53
CA ARG A 155 -0.95 -13.58 -6.49
C ARG A 155 -2.42 -13.98 -6.53
N ALA A 156 -3.32 -13.02 -6.35
CA ALA A 156 -4.73 -13.31 -6.10
C ALA A 156 -5.38 -14.12 -7.24
N GLY A 157 -6.11 -15.17 -6.85
CA GLY A 157 -6.90 -16.01 -7.75
C GLY A 157 -8.34 -15.50 -7.92
N LYS A 158 -9.19 -16.31 -8.57
CA LYS A 158 -10.61 -15.98 -8.78
C LYS A 158 -11.45 -16.12 -7.50
N ASP A 159 -11.01 -16.93 -6.54
CA ASP A 159 -11.83 -17.38 -5.40
C ASP A 159 -11.91 -16.39 -4.23
N GLY A 160 -11.41 -15.17 -4.41
CA GLY A 160 -11.57 -14.08 -3.44
C GLY A 160 -10.72 -14.18 -2.18
N ILE A 161 -10.37 -15.39 -1.72
CA ILE A 161 -9.39 -15.65 -0.66
C ILE A 161 -8.43 -16.71 -1.18
N LYS A 162 -7.14 -16.44 -1.10
CA LYS A 162 -6.08 -17.38 -1.46
C LYS A 162 -5.21 -17.64 -0.25
N PHE A 163 -5.05 -18.91 0.12
CA PHE A 163 -4.14 -19.35 1.16
C PHE A 163 -2.86 -19.87 0.51
N SER A 164 -1.72 -19.64 1.16
CA SER A 164 -0.43 -20.12 0.69
C SER A 164 0.53 -20.30 1.85
N GLU A 165 1.60 -21.05 1.60
CA GLU A 165 2.71 -21.22 2.53
C GLU A 165 3.97 -20.69 1.88
N VAL A 166 4.73 -19.90 2.63
CA VAL A 166 5.98 -19.31 2.16
C VAL A 166 7.09 -19.75 3.09
N HIS A 167 8.14 -20.33 2.53
CA HIS A 167 9.31 -20.76 3.29
C HIS A 167 10.35 -19.64 3.34
N ILE A 168 10.68 -19.17 4.54
CA ILE A 168 11.66 -18.11 4.77
C ILE A 168 12.62 -18.60 5.85
N ASN A 169 13.91 -18.70 5.52
CA ASN A 169 14.98 -19.04 6.47
C ASN A 169 14.66 -20.28 7.34
N GLY A 170 14.22 -21.37 6.72
CA GLY A 170 13.84 -22.62 7.42
C GLY A 170 12.50 -22.58 8.17
N SER A 171 11.78 -21.45 8.17
CA SER A 171 10.45 -21.31 8.77
C SER A 171 9.35 -21.30 7.70
N THR A 172 8.24 -21.99 7.97
CA THR A 172 7.03 -21.93 7.13
C THR A 172 6.07 -20.87 7.66
N VAL A 173 5.76 -19.88 6.82
CA VAL A 173 4.82 -18.81 7.12
C VAL A 173 3.54 -19.04 6.32
N LYS A 174 2.45 -19.38 7.00
CA LYS A 174 1.12 -19.47 6.37
C LYS A 174 0.56 -18.07 6.17
N VAL A 175 0.21 -17.76 4.93
CA VAL A 175 -0.28 -16.44 4.51
C VAL A 175 -1.62 -16.52 3.81
N ALA A 176 -2.36 -15.42 3.84
CA ALA A 176 -3.60 -15.29 3.07
C ALA A 176 -3.67 -13.95 2.33
N VAL A 177 -4.19 -13.99 1.12
CA VAL A 177 -4.54 -12.80 0.33
C VAL A 177 -6.05 -12.80 0.14
N CYS A 178 -6.71 -11.79 0.71
CA CYS A 178 -8.15 -11.62 0.69
C CYS A 178 -8.52 -10.37 -0.09
N GLN A 179 -9.44 -10.51 -1.05
CA GLN A 179 -9.96 -9.41 -1.85
C GLN A 179 -11.48 -9.35 -1.81
N GLY A 180 -12.04 -8.15 -1.65
CA GLY A 180 -13.47 -7.94 -1.47
C GLY A 180 -13.88 -7.96 0.01
N VAL A 181 -14.64 -6.95 0.45
CA VAL A 181 -15.14 -6.85 1.83
C VAL A 181 -16.01 -8.06 2.22
N ALA A 182 -16.78 -8.61 1.27
CA ALA A 182 -17.58 -9.82 1.53
C ALA A 182 -16.71 -11.03 1.89
N ASN A 183 -15.55 -11.17 1.24
CA ASN A 183 -14.60 -12.23 1.56
C ASN A 183 -13.84 -11.94 2.85
N ALA A 184 -13.52 -10.68 3.12
CA ALA A 184 -12.92 -10.28 4.39
C ALA A 184 -13.84 -10.63 5.57
N LYS A 185 -15.16 -10.41 5.44
CA LYS A 185 -16.14 -10.82 6.45
C LYS A 185 -16.12 -12.33 6.67
N LYS A 186 -16.17 -13.14 5.61
CA LYS A 186 -16.07 -14.61 5.71
C LYS A 186 -14.78 -15.06 6.40
N LEU A 187 -13.64 -14.44 6.05
CA LEU A 187 -12.34 -14.76 6.66
C LEU A 187 -12.33 -14.43 8.16
N VAL A 188 -12.83 -13.24 8.51
CA VAL A 188 -12.92 -12.81 9.92
C VAL A 188 -13.85 -13.71 10.72
N GLU A 189 -14.99 -14.11 10.16
CA GLU A 189 -15.91 -15.07 10.80
C GLU A 189 -15.22 -16.42 11.08
N LYS A 190 -14.42 -16.93 10.13
CA LYS A 190 -13.63 -18.15 10.34
C LYS A 190 -12.61 -17.98 11.47
N ILE A 191 -11.91 -16.84 11.52
CA ILE A 191 -10.93 -16.54 12.57
C ILE A 191 -11.61 -16.47 13.93
N GLN A 192 -12.75 -15.80 14.04
CA GLN A 192 -13.53 -15.68 15.28
C GLN A 192 -14.05 -17.04 15.77
N LYS A 193 -14.46 -17.90 14.84
CA LYS A 193 -14.89 -19.28 15.14
C LYS A 193 -13.72 -20.25 15.41
N LYS A 194 -12.47 -19.76 15.37
CA LYS A 194 -11.26 -20.59 15.50
C LYS A 194 -11.25 -21.77 14.52
N ASP A 195 -11.71 -21.53 13.29
CA ASP A 195 -11.74 -22.55 12.23
C ASP A 195 -10.30 -23.07 11.97
N PRO A 196 -10.07 -24.39 12.00
CA PRO A 196 -8.74 -24.97 11.79
C PRO A 196 -8.07 -24.56 10.47
N SER A 197 -8.86 -24.24 9.43
CA SER A 197 -8.34 -23.79 8.13
C SER A 197 -7.64 -22.42 8.17
N VAL A 198 -7.81 -21.64 9.26
CA VAL A 198 -7.21 -20.30 9.42
C VAL A 198 -6.43 -20.12 10.72
N ALA A 199 -6.34 -21.16 11.56
CA ALA A 199 -5.75 -21.07 12.90
C ALA A 199 -4.28 -20.64 12.91
N ASP A 200 -3.52 -21.01 11.88
CA ASP A 200 -2.08 -20.80 11.79
C ASP A 200 -1.65 -19.61 10.93
N LEU A 201 -2.60 -18.81 10.44
CA LEU A 201 -2.26 -17.67 9.57
C LEU A 201 -1.41 -16.64 10.31
N LYS A 202 -0.22 -16.37 9.77
CA LYS A 202 0.73 -15.43 10.36
C LYS A 202 0.66 -14.06 9.72
N PHE A 203 0.40 -14.00 8.42
CA PHE A 203 0.31 -12.74 7.68
C PHE A 203 -0.84 -12.74 6.66
N VAL A 204 -1.67 -11.71 6.70
CA VAL A 204 -2.88 -11.61 5.87
C VAL A 204 -2.96 -10.26 5.20
N GLU A 205 -3.01 -10.25 3.87
CA GLU A 205 -3.34 -9.05 3.09
C GLU A 205 -4.85 -8.98 2.88
N VAL A 206 -5.44 -7.81 3.16
CA VAL A 206 -6.86 -7.56 2.87
C VAL A 206 -7.02 -6.33 1.98
N MET A 207 -7.62 -6.53 0.82
CA MET A 207 -8.02 -5.49 -0.12
C MET A 207 -9.54 -5.44 -0.22
N ALA A 208 -10.15 -4.26 -0.09
CA ALA A 208 -11.60 -4.14 -0.17
C ALA A 208 -12.17 -4.32 -1.59
N CYS A 209 -11.38 -4.06 -2.63
CA CYS A 209 -11.81 -4.12 -4.03
C CYS A 209 -11.36 -5.44 -4.69
N PRO A 210 -12.23 -6.10 -5.48
CA PRO A 210 -11.82 -7.27 -6.28
C PRO A 210 -10.72 -6.90 -7.28
N GLY A 211 -9.62 -7.65 -7.28
CA GLY A 211 -8.42 -7.38 -8.09
C GLY A 211 -7.44 -6.37 -7.49
N GLY A 212 -7.79 -5.72 -6.37
CA GLY A 212 -6.95 -4.75 -5.69
C GLY A 212 -7.25 -3.31 -6.12
N CYS A 213 -6.31 -2.41 -5.88
CA CYS A 213 -6.47 -0.98 -6.17
C CYS A 213 -6.67 -0.67 -7.66
N VAL A 214 -6.21 -1.53 -8.59
CA VAL A 214 -6.48 -1.39 -10.05
C VAL A 214 -7.97 -1.33 -10.39
N ASN A 215 -8.83 -1.84 -9.51
CA ASN A 215 -10.29 -1.81 -9.62
C ASN A 215 -10.94 -0.99 -8.50
N GLY A 216 -10.20 -0.04 -7.94
CA GLY A 216 -10.70 0.83 -6.89
C GLY A 216 -11.88 1.71 -7.36
N GLY A 217 -12.73 2.09 -6.42
CA GLY A 217 -13.93 2.89 -6.68
C GLY A 217 -13.66 4.29 -7.25
N GLY A 218 -12.40 4.75 -7.31
CA GLY A 218 -11.97 6.00 -7.95
C GLY A 218 -11.38 5.84 -9.36
N SER A 219 -11.13 4.59 -9.80
CA SER A 219 -10.61 4.27 -11.14
C SER A 219 -11.66 4.45 -12.24
N SER A 220 -11.23 4.42 -13.50
CA SER A 220 -12.16 4.25 -14.62
C SER A 220 -12.88 2.90 -14.49
N LYS A 221 -14.20 2.88 -14.73
CA LYS A 221 -15.01 1.65 -14.63
C LYS A 221 -14.40 0.58 -15.53
N ALA A 222 -14.03 -0.56 -14.95
CA ALA A 222 -13.60 -1.71 -15.72
C ALA A 222 -14.81 -2.30 -16.47
N LYS A 223 -14.63 -2.68 -17.73
CA LYS A 223 -15.72 -3.23 -18.55
C LYS A 223 -16.10 -4.65 -18.12
N ASN A 224 -15.13 -5.43 -17.66
CA ASN A 224 -15.28 -6.84 -17.28
C ASN A 224 -14.09 -7.27 -16.40
N ALA A 225 -14.12 -8.52 -15.92
CA ALA A 225 -13.05 -9.10 -15.12
C ALA A 225 -11.69 -9.13 -15.85
N LYS A 226 -11.69 -9.37 -17.17
CA LYS A 226 -10.47 -9.36 -18.00
C LYS A 226 -9.78 -8.00 -17.98
N ALA A 227 -10.53 -6.90 -18.04
CA ALA A 227 -9.96 -5.56 -17.95
C ALA A 227 -9.29 -5.30 -16.58
N VAL A 228 -9.79 -5.89 -15.50
CA VAL A 228 -9.14 -5.83 -14.19
C VAL A 228 -7.85 -6.64 -14.18
N GLN A 229 -7.89 -7.85 -14.73
CA GLN A 229 -6.71 -8.71 -14.88
C GLN A 229 -5.63 -8.04 -15.75
N ASP A 230 -6.00 -7.35 -16.82
CA ASP A 230 -5.06 -6.66 -17.71
C ASP A 230 -4.37 -5.49 -16.99
N ARG A 231 -5.11 -4.74 -16.17
CA ARG A 231 -4.51 -3.68 -15.34
C ARG A 231 -3.53 -4.25 -14.31
N ALA A 232 -3.89 -5.35 -13.65
CA ALA A 232 -2.98 -6.02 -12.71
C ALA A 232 -1.75 -6.60 -13.43
N GLY A 233 -1.95 -7.24 -14.59
CA GLY A 233 -0.89 -7.80 -15.42
C GLY A 233 0.09 -6.73 -15.92
N ALA A 234 -0.40 -5.52 -16.21
CA ALA A 234 0.47 -4.39 -16.55
C ALA A 234 1.41 -4.02 -15.39
N LEU A 235 0.96 -4.06 -14.13
CA LEU A 235 1.82 -3.81 -12.97
C LEU A 235 2.90 -4.88 -12.82
N TYR A 236 2.56 -6.16 -12.98
CA TYR A 236 3.54 -7.24 -12.93
C TYR A 236 4.54 -7.20 -14.10
N LYS A 237 4.10 -6.78 -15.29
CA LYS A 237 5.00 -6.55 -16.43
C LYS A 237 5.98 -5.40 -16.17
N LEU A 238 5.52 -4.33 -15.50
CA LEU A 238 6.41 -3.26 -15.08
C LEU A 238 7.42 -3.76 -14.04
N ASP A 239 6.98 -4.51 -13.03
CA ASP A 239 7.86 -5.15 -12.04
C ASP A 239 8.94 -6.04 -12.70
N SER A 240 8.58 -6.90 -13.64
CA SER A 240 9.54 -7.78 -14.33
C SER A 240 10.57 -7.03 -15.18
N ASN A 241 10.25 -5.81 -15.62
CA ASN A 241 11.12 -4.99 -16.46
C ASN A 241 12.07 -4.09 -15.65
N LEU A 242 11.89 -4.00 -14.34
CA LEU A 242 12.75 -3.19 -13.47
C LEU A 242 13.97 -3.97 -13.01
N LYS A 243 15.12 -3.28 -12.92
CA LYS A 243 16.33 -3.84 -12.32
C LYS A 243 16.17 -4.01 -10.80
N GLN A 244 15.61 -3.01 -10.13
CA GLN A 244 15.34 -3.04 -8.70
C GLN A 244 13.91 -3.51 -8.46
N ARG A 245 13.77 -4.69 -7.87
CA ARG A 245 12.46 -5.35 -7.66
C ARG A 245 12.11 -5.57 -6.20
N VAL A 246 13.04 -5.36 -5.28
CA VAL A 246 12.80 -5.36 -3.83
C VAL A 246 12.73 -3.93 -3.32
N SER A 247 11.84 -3.62 -2.39
CA SER A 247 11.70 -2.26 -1.83
C SER A 247 13.01 -1.74 -1.22
N LEU A 248 13.80 -2.65 -0.63
CA LEU A 248 15.10 -2.36 -0.03
C LEU A 248 16.20 -2.06 -1.05
N ASP A 249 15.98 -2.22 -2.35
CA ASP A 249 16.98 -1.88 -3.36
C ASP A 249 16.93 -0.39 -3.75
N ASN A 250 15.91 0.34 -3.30
CA ASN A 250 15.68 1.75 -3.62
C ASN A 250 16.74 2.66 -2.98
N SER A 251 17.48 3.41 -3.80
CA SER A 251 18.58 4.26 -3.33
C SER A 251 18.09 5.52 -2.61
N GLU A 252 17.07 6.19 -3.14
CA GLU A 252 16.45 7.36 -2.50
C GLU A 252 15.84 6.99 -1.12
N LEU A 253 15.24 5.81 -1.01
CA LEU A 253 14.69 5.29 0.25
C LEU A 253 15.80 5.10 1.30
N LYS A 254 16.91 4.43 0.94
CA LYS A 254 18.04 4.22 1.86
C LYS A 254 18.60 5.54 2.36
N GLU A 255 18.77 6.49 1.44
CA GLU A 255 19.29 7.81 1.77
C GLU A 255 18.34 8.59 2.69
N PHE A 256 17.03 8.50 2.46
CA PHE A 256 16.02 9.04 3.38
C PHE A 256 16.14 8.44 4.79
N TYR A 257 16.18 7.11 4.92
CA TYR A 257 16.31 6.45 6.23
C TYR A 257 17.60 6.84 6.96
N ARG A 258 18.72 6.97 6.24
CA ARG A 258 20.01 7.41 6.79
C ARG A 258 19.97 8.85 7.27
N ARG A 259 19.41 9.75 6.48
CA ARG A 259 19.39 11.20 6.77
C ARG A 259 18.39 11.57 7.87
N SER A 260 17.23 10.91 7.90
CA SER A 260 16.06 11.47 8.60
C SER A 260 15.46 10.55 9.65
N LEU A 261 15.69 9.24 9.56
CA LEU A 261 15.06 8.26 10.45
C LEU A 261 16.06 7.44 11.28
N LYS A 262 17.37 7.67 11.20
CA LYS A 262 18.39 6.89 11.95
C LYS A 262 18.27 5.36 11.76
N GLY A 263 17.79 4.91 10.59
CA GLY A 263 17.65 3.50 10.25
C GLY A 263 16.24 2.93 10.39
N PHE A 264 16.08 1.66 10.00
CA PHE A 264 14.78 0.97 10.02
C PHE A 264 14.36 0.63 11.46
N GLY A 265 13.07 0.82 11.78
CA GLY A 265 12.51 0.46 13.08
C GLY A 265 12.92 1.38 14.24
N SER A 266 13.54 2.53 13.96
CA SER A 266 13.86 3.55 14.95
C SER A 266 12.61 4.20 15.55
N HIS A 267 12.81 4.97 16.62
CA HIS A 267 11.75 5.78 17.22
C HIS A 267 11.20 6.81 16.23
N GLU A 268 12.08 7.49 15.49
CA GLU A 268 11.72 8.49 14.47
C GLU A 268 10.94 7.86 13.32
N ALA A 269 11.32 6.65 12.89
CA ALA A 269 10.55 5.90 11.90
C ALA A 269 9.16 5.56 12.43
N HIS A 270 9.05 5.19 13.71
CA HIS A 270 7.75 4.92 14.33
C HIS A 270 6.86 6.16 14.38
N GLU A 271 7.39 7.29 14.83
CA GLU A 271 6.65 8.54 14.92
C GLU A 271 6.15 9.03 13.55
N ILE A 272 7.00 8.97 12.53
CA ILE A 272 6.69 9.53 11.21
C ILE A 272 5.89 8.54 10.34
N LEU A 273 6.23 7.24 10.37
CA LEU A 273 5.72 6.24 9.42
C LEU A 273 4.68 5.28 10.00
N HIS A 274 4.46 5.29 11.32
CA HIS A 274 3.44 4.48 11.95
C HIS A 274 2.26 5.32 12.44
N THR A 275 1.15 4.64 12.69
CA THR A 275 -0.09 5.21 13.18
C THR A 275 -0.76 4.22 14.13
N HIS A 276 -1.85 4.65 14.74
CA HIS A 276 -2.66 3.83 15.62
C HIS A 276 -4.10 3.82 15.11
N PHE A 277 -4.83 2.77 15.49
CA PHE A 277 -6.24 2.62 15.14
C PHE A 277 -7.06 2.58 16.42
N LYS A 278 -8.30 3.06 16.38
CA LYS A 278 -9.20 3.07 17.53
C LYS A 278 -10.56 2.50 17.17
N SER A 279 -11.21 1.89 18.15
CA SER A 279 -12.59 1.43 17.97
C SER A 279 -13.50 2.62 17.65
N LYS A 280 -14.41 2.40 16.69
CA LYS A 280 -15.49 3.32 16.30
C LYS A 280 -16.85 2.62 16.40
N LYS A 281 -16.90 1.58 17.22
CA LYS A 281 -18.11 0.82 17.50
C LYS A 281 -18.94 1.52 18.57
#